data_AF-A0A7K2WUM4-F1
#
_entry.id   AF-A0A7K2WUM4-F1
#
_cell.length_a   1.000
_cell.length_b   1.000
_cell.length_c   1.000
_cell.angle_alpha   90.00
_cell.angle_beta   90.00
_cell.angle_gamma   90.00
#
_symmetry.space_group_name_H-M   'P 1'
#
loop_
_entity.id
_entity.type
_entity.pdbx_description
1 polymer ?
#
loop_
_entity_poly.entity_id
_entity_poly.type
_entity_poly.pdbx_seq_one_letter_code
_entity_poly.pdbx_strand_id
1 'polypeptide(L)' 'MQIRDLPYPDPGVPDARSGPRFLLWLGRNQLGGQLKAVAWGLLHHLGIAGLPAGAGLAVQAVVDRSGGRLAWAGGLI' A
#
# COMPACT_ATOMS: atom_id res chain seq x y z
N MET A 1 16.97 24.93 30.14
CA MET A 1 16.27 23.67 29.84
C MET A 1 17.00 23.03 28.66
N GLN A 2 17.79 21.98 28.90
CA GLN A 2 18.56 21.27 27.87
C GLN A 2 17.67 20.16 27.31
N ILE A 3 17.06 20.42 26.15
CA ILE A 3 16.36 19.39 25.39
C ILE A 3 17.44 18.59 24.69
N ARG A 4 17.58 17.33 25.11
CA ARG A 4 18.42 16.31 24.47
C ARG A 4 18.15 16.33 22.96
N ASP A 5 19.20 16.39 22.14
CA ASP A 5 19.06 16.37 20.69
C ASP A 5 18.16 15.20 20.28
N LEU A 6 17.00 15.53 19.72
CA LEU A 6 16.07 14.53 19.22
C LEU A 6 16.75 13.83 18.03
N PRO A 7 16.59 12.51 17.89
CA PRO A 7 17.20 11.76 16.78
C PRO A 7 16.59 12.11 15.41
N TYR A 8 15.69 13.08 15.36
CA TYR A 8 15.01 13.54 14.15
C TYR A 8 15.22 15.04 13.95
N PRO A 9 15.40 15.47 12.69
CA PRO A 9 15.46 16.88 12.35
C PRO A 9 14.16 17.60 12.69
N ASP A 10 14.28 18.89 12.99
CA ASP A 10 13.13 19.77 13.24
C ASP A 10 12.18 19.74 12.01
N PRO A 11 10.88 19.38 12.20
CA PRO A 11 9.89 19.38 11.13
C PRO A 11 9.51 20.78 10.62
N GLY A 12 10.01 21.85 11.26
CA GLY A 12 9.72 23.24 10.92
C GLY A 12 8.47 23.78 11.62
N VAL A 13 8.07 24.99 11.25
CA VAL A 13 6.98 25.71 11.95
C VAL A 13 5.61 25.33 11.39
N PRO A 14 4.67 24.83 12.23
CA PRO A 14 3.32 24.49 11.79
C PRO A 14 2.45 25.71 11.53
N ASP A 15 1.52 25.61 10.57
CA ASP A 15 0.49 26.63 10.34
C ASP A 15 -0.69 26.45 11.30
N ALA A 16 -0.61 27.09 12.47
CA ALA A 16 -1.62 27.02 13.53
C ALA A 16 -2.80 28.01 13.35
N ARG A 17 -2.92 28.70 12.20
CA ARG A 17 -3.98 29.70 11.98
C ARG A 17 -5.39 29.09 11.92
N SER A 18 -5.50 27.80 11.58
CA SER A 18 -6.73 27.01 11.66
C SER A 18 -6.44 25.51 11.58
N GLY A 19 -7.35 24.68 12.09
CA GLY A 19 -7.23 23.21 12.04
C GLY A 19 -6.93 22.64 10.64
N PRO A 20 -7.68 23.02 9.58
CA PRO A 20 -7.40 22.54 8.23
C PRO A 20 -6.01 22.92 7.69
N ARG A 21 -5.51 24.13 8.01
CA ARG A 21 -4.17 24.56 7.60
C ARG A 21 -3.08 23.77 8.31
N PHE A 22 -3.29 23.48 9.59
CA PHE A 22 -2.41 22.62 10.35
C PHE A 22 -2.35 21.20 9.77
N LEU A 23 -3.49 20.61 9.43
CA LEU A 23 -3.56 19.28 8.82
C LEU A 23 -2.89 19.23 7.44
N LEU A 24 -3.03 20.28 6.64
CA LEU A 24 -2.34 20.39 5.37
C LEU A 24 -0.81 20.42 5.56
N TRP A 25 -0.32 21.21 6.52
CA TRP A 25 1.11 21.23 6.87
C TRP A 25 1.58 19.85 7.35
N LEU A 26 0.84 19.22 8.26
CA LEU A 26 1.19 17.91 8.80
C LEU A 26 1.25 16.85 7.70
N GLY A 27 0.26 16.83 6.80
CA GLY A 27 0.21 15.91 5.67
C GLY A 27 1.41 16.08 4.74
N ARG A 28 1.82 17.32 4.45
CA ARG A 28 3.00 17.60 3.60
C ARG A 28 4.31 17.14 4.24
N ASN A 29 4.42 17.17 5.56
CA ASN A 29 5.59 16.68 6.29
C ASN A 29 5.65 15.15 6.38
N GLN A 30 4.61 14.42 5.96
CA GLN A 30 4.52 12.96 6.04
C GLN A 30 4.38 12.27 4.68
N LEU A 31 4.68 12.95 3.58
CA LEU A 31 4.50 12.41 2.21
C LEU A 31 5.22 11.09 2.00
N GLY A 32 6.45 10.93 2.51
CA GLY A 32 7.19 9.67 2.39
C GLY A 32 6.49 8.50 3.10
N GLY A 33 5.86 8.75 4.25
CA GLY A 33 5.06 7.75 4.95
C GLY A 33 3.76 7.43 4.22
N GLN A 34 3.07 8.46 3.72
CA GLN A 34 1.83 8.31 2.94
C GLN A 34 2.07 7.50 1.66
N LEU A 35 3.14 7.79 0.92
CA LEU A 35 3.49 7.03 -0.29
C LEU A 35 3.77 5.56 0.01
N LYS A 36 4.50 5.27 1.10
CA LYS A 36 4.75 3.88 1.53
C LYS A 36 3.45 3.17 1.93
N ALA A 37 2.58 3.85 2.67
CA ALA A 37 1.29 3.29 3.08
C ALA A 37 0.39 3.02 1.87
N VAL A 38 0.32 3.96 0.91
CA VAL A 38 -0.41 3.79 -0.35
C VAL A 38 0.16 2.63 -1.17
N ALA A 39 1.49 2.53 -1.30
CA ALA A 39 2.12 1.44 -2.03
C ALA A 39 1.78 0.07 -1.43
N TRP A 40 1.86 -0.07 -0.10
CA TRP A 40 1.48 -1.30 0.59
C TRP A 40 -0.02 -1.60 0.49
N GLY A 41 -0.86 -0.59 0.67
CA GLY A 41 -2.31 -0.74 0.52
C GLY A 41 -2.69 -1.17 -0.90
N LEU A 42 -2.04 -0.61 -1.91
CA LEU A 42 -2.24 -0.95 -3.32
C LEU A 42 -1.79 -2.38 -3.60
N LEU A 43 -0.60 -2.78 -3.14
CA LEU A 43 -0.09 -4.15 -3.30
C LEU A 43 -1.06 -5.16 -2.69
N HIS A 44 -1.57 -4.88 -1.49
CA HIS A 44 -2.56 -5.73 -0.83
C HIS A 44 -3.87 -5.83 -1.61
N HIS A 45 -4.44 -4.70 -2.04
CA HIS A 45 -5.70 -4.69 -2.78
C HIS A 45 -5.58 -5.33 -4.16
N LEU A 46 -4.46 -5.14 -4.86
CA LEU A 46 -4.18 -5.82 -6.13
C LEU A 46 -4.06 -7.34 -5.92
N GLY A 47 -3.43 -7.77 -4.82
CA GLY A 47 -3.39 -9.18 -4.44
C GLY A 47 -4.80 -9.76 -4.27
N ILE A 48 -5.65 -9.10 -3.49
CA ILE A 48 -7.05 -9.53 -3.28
C ILE A 48 -7.83 -9.53 -4.60
N ALA A 49 -7.72 -8.46 -5.38
CA ALA A 49 -8.44 -8.30 -6.65
C ALA A 49 -7.96 -9.28 -7.74
N GLY A 50 -6.74 -9.80 -7.62
CA GLY A 50 -6.19 -10.81 -8.53
C GLY A 50 -6.70 -12.23 -8.30
N LEU A 51 -7.18 -12.56 -7.09
CA LEU A 51 -7.65 -13.91 -6.74
C LEU A 51 -8.75 -14.44 -7.68
N PRO A 52 -9.80 -13.66 -8.05
CA PRO A 52 -10.81 -14.12 -9.00
C PRO A 52 -10.24 -14.42 -10.39
N ALA A 53 -9.21 -13.69 -10.83
CA ALA A 53 -8.56 -13.94 -12.11
C ALA A 53 -7.80 -15.29 -12.08
N GLY A 54 -7.05 -15.55 -11.01
CA GLY A 54 -6.42 -16.86 -10.78
C GLY A 54 -7.44 -17.99 -10.75
N ALA A 55 -8.55 -17.81 -10.02
CA ALA A 55 -9.63 -18.79 -9.96
C ALA A 55 -10.25 -19.06 -11.34
N GLY A 56 -10.49 -18.02 -12.14
CA GLY A 56 -10.96 -18.16 -13.51
C GLY A 56 -10.01 -18.96 -14.41
N LEU A 57 -8.71 -18.69 -14.31
CA LEU A 57 -7.68 -19.47 -15.03
C LEU A 57 -7.66 -20.94 -14.60
N ALA A 58 -7.82 -21.22 -13.30
CA ALA A 58 -7.88 -22.59 -12.79
C ALA A 58 -9.11 -23.33 -13.33
N VAL A 59 -10.28 -22.69 -13.31
CA VAL A 59 -11.52 -23.25 -13.87
C VAL A 59 -11.34 -23.58 -15.35
N GLN A 60 -10.80 -22.65 -16.14
CA GLN A 60 -10.56 -22.87 -17.57
C GLN A 60 -9.57 -24.02 -17.82
N ALA A 61 -8.51 -24.12 -17.00
CA ALA A 61 -7.54 -25.20 -17.12
C ALA A 61 -8.15 -26.59 -16.86
N VAL A 62 -9.09 -26.69 -15.91
CA VAL A 62 -9.83 -27.93 -15.64
C VAL A 62 -10.76 -28.29 -16.81
N VAL A 63 -11.51 -27.32 -17.33
CA VAL A 63 -12.38 -27.50 -18.51
C VAL A 63 -11.58 -28.04 -19.69
N ASP A 64 -10.38 -27.49 -19.90
CA ASP A 64 -9.51 -27.89 -21.01
C ASP A 64 -8.66 -29.15 -20.69
N ARG A 65 -8.86 -29.78 -19.53
CA ARG A 65 -8.09 -30.95 -19.03
C ARG A 65 -6.57 -30.73 -19.06
N SER A 66 -6.11 -29.53 -18.73
CA SER A 66 -4.70 -29.11 -18.80
C SER A 66 -4.07 -28.99 -17.42
N GLY A 67 -3.37 -30.03 -16.97
CA GLY A 67 -2.67 -30.04 -15.68
C GLY A 67 -1.56 -28.98 -15.57
N GLY A 68 -0.85 -28.69 -16.67
CA GLY A 68 0.19 -27.66 -16.69
C GLY A 68 -0.36 -26.24 -16.48
N ARG A 69 -1.49 -25.90 -17.11
CA ARG A 69 -2.17 -24.61 -16.89
C ARG A 69 -2.79 -24.53 -15.51
N LEU A 70 -3.26 -25.66 -14.98
CA LEU A 70 -3.79 -25.73 -13.62
C LEU A 70 -2.69 -25.46 -12.57
N ALA A 71 -1.49 -26.04 -12.74
CA ALA A 71 -0.35 -25.77 -11.87
C ALA A 71 0.08 -24.29 -11.93
N TRP A 72 0.06 -23.70 -13.12
CA TRP A 72 0.33 -22.26 -13.30
C TRP A 72 -0.71 -21.39 -12.58
N ALA A 73 -2.00 -21.69 -12.74
CA ALA A 73 -3.07 -20.96 -12.05
C ALA A 73 -2.97 -21.11 -10.52
N GLY A 74 -2.59 -22.30 -10.03
CA GLY A 74 -2.33 -22.54 -8.60
C GLY A 74 -1.12 -21.78 -8.05
N GLY A 75 -0.16 -21.39 -8.89
CA GLY A 75 0.94 -20.51 -8.46
C GLY A 75 0.56 -19.03 -8.35
N LEU A 76 -0.63 -18.64 -8.84
CA LEU A 76 -1.15 -17.27 -8.82
C LEU A 76 -2.13 -17.00 -7.67
N ILE A 77 -2.51 -18.04 -6.91
CA ILE A 77 -3.50 -18.02 -5.83
C ILE A 77 -2.81 -18.46 -4.54
#